data_AF-A0A850ARD6-F1
#
_entry.id   AF-A0A850ARD6-F1
#
_cell.length_a   1.000
_cell.length_b   1.000
_cell.length_c   1.000
_cell.angle_alpha   90.00
_cell.angle_beta   90.00
_cell.angle_gamma   90.00
#
_symmetry.space_group_name_H-M   'P 1'
#
loop_
_entity.id
_entity.type
_entity.pdbx_description
1 polymer ?
#
loop_
_entity_poly.entity_id
_entity_poly.type
_entity_poly.pdbx_seq_one_letter_code
_entity_poly.pdbx_strand_id
1 'polypeptide(L)'
;MSKSQVVTLRMPRELKRRLEREAKYQGVSLNQLTNYLLNLQLTQMEAISTLESKLSQKSIQELRVRVDRILDKIPSRDIPQWDLKES
;
A
#
# COMPACT_ATOMS: atom_id res chain seq x y z
N MET A 1 -6.49 -28.42 14.73
CA MET A 1 -7.04 -28.67 13.39
C MET A 1 -7.34 -27.34 12.72
N SER A 2 -6.58 -26.99 11.68
CA SER A 2 -6.69 -25.72 10.97
C SER A 2 -8.05 -25.61 10.28
N LYS A 3 -8.86 -24.62 10.67
CA LYS A 3 -10.18 -24.33 10.09
C LYS A 3 -10.03 -23.83 8.65
N SER A 4 -9.77 -24.72 7.70
CA SER A 4 -9.76 -24.38 6.28
C SER A 4 -11.19 -24.25 5.78
N GLN A 5 -11.54 -23.09 5.23
CA GLN A 5 -12.80 -22.88 4.52
C GLN A 5 -12.60 -23.25 3.04
N VAL A 6 -13.48 -24.08 2.49
CA VAL A 6 -13.43 -24.46 1.07
C VAL A 6 -14.32 -23.51 0.28
N VAL A 7 -13.75 -22.84 -0.73
CA VAL A 7 -14.46 -21.89 -1.59
C VAL A 7 -14.43 -22.40 -3.03
N THR A 8 -15.57 -22.36 -3.71
CA THR A 8 -15.65 -22.67 -5.15
C THR A 8 -15.66 -21.38 -5.95
N LEU A 9 -14.60 -21.16 -6.74
CA LEU A 9 -14.44 -19.97 -7.57
C LEU A 9 -14.81 -20.27 -9.02
N ARG A 10 -15.66 -19.43 -9.62
CA ARG A 10 -15.92 -19.43 -11.07
C ARG A 10 -15.08 -18.34 -11.71
N MET A 11 -14.38 -18.69 -12.78
CA MET A 11 -13.51 -17.76 -13.50
C MET A 11 -13.56 -18.00 -15.01
N PRO A 12 -13.24 -17.00 -15.84
CA PRO A 12 -13.10 -17.17 -17.27
C PRO A 12 -12.10 -18.27 -17.61
N ARG A 13 -12.37 -19.03 -18.67
CA ARG A 13 -11.49 -20.14 -19.11
C ARG A 13 -10.07 -19.67 -19.40
N GLU A 14 -9.93 -18.48 -19.96
CA GLU A 14 -8.63 -17.89 -20.26
C GLU A 14 -7.83 -17.59 -18.99
N LEU A 15 -8.48 -17.04 -17.96
CA LEU A 15 -7.84 -16.74 -16.69
C LEU A 15 -7.32 -18.02 -16.02
N LYS A 16 -8.13 -19.08 -16.02
CA LYS A 16 -7.70 -20.39 -15.51
C LYS A 16 -6.45 -20.90 -16.23
N ARG A 17 -6.45 -20.88 -17.57
CA ARG A 17 -5.28 -21.31 -18.38
C ARG A 17 -4.03 -20.49 -18.07
N ARG A 18 -4.18 -19.18 -17.88
CA ARG A 18 -3.07 -18.30 -17.50
C ARG A 18 -2.51 -18.69 -16.13
N LEU A 19 -3.38 -18.85 -15.13
CA LEU A 19 -2.98 -19.26 -13.78
C LEU A 19 -2.29 -20.64 -13.77
N GLU A 20 -2.78 -21.60 -14.55
CA GLU A 20 -2.14 -22.92 -14.68
C GLU A 20 -0.73 -22.84 -15.25
N ARG A 21 -0.50 -21.97 -16.26
CA ARG A 21 0.84 -21.75 -16.82
C ARG A 21 1.78 -21.12 -15.80
N GLU A 22 1.33 -20.07 -15.11
CA GLU A 22 2.14 -19.39 -14.09
C GLU A 22 2.45 -20.31 -12.91
N ALA A 23 1.47 -21.09 -12.44
CA ALA A 23 1.66 -22.06 -11.38
C ALA A 23 2.72 -23.12 -11.77
N LYS A 24 2.64 -23.63 -13.00
CA LYS A 24 3.62 -24.57 -13.54
C LYS A 24 5.02 -23.96 -13.63
N TYR A 25 5.12 -22.72 -14.10
CA TYR A 25 6.40 -22.01 -14.22
C TYR A 25 7.06 -21.79 -12.85
N GLN A 26 6.26 -21.46 -11.83
CA GLN A 26 6.73 -21.22 -10.46
C GLN A 26 6.89 -22.52 -9.65
N GLY A 27 6.52 -23.69 -10.22
CA GLY A 27 6.64 -24.98 -9.54
C GLY A 27 5.67 -25.16 -8.35
N VAL A 28 4.55 -24.44 -8.35
CA VAL A 28 3.55 -24.48 -7.26
C VAL A 28 2.21 -25.00 -7.75
N SER A 29 1.33 -25.42 -6.83
CA SER A 29 -0.03 -25.80 -7.20
C SER A 29 -0.87 -24.58 -7.57
N LEU A 30 -1.84 -24.77 -8.46
CA LEU A 30 -2.81 -23.73 -8.85
C LEU A 30 -3.52 -23.12 -7.63
N ASN A 31 -3.88 -23.95 -6.65
CA ASN A 31 -4.57 -23.51 -5.43
C ASN A 31 -3.67 -22.64 -4.55
N GLN A 32 -2.39 -23.01 -4.39
CA GLN A 32 -1.42 -22.20 -3.64
C GLN A 32 -1.21 -20.85 -4.31
N LEU A 33 -1.01 -20.83 -5.63
CA LEU A 33 -0.87 -19.59 -6.38
C LEU A 33 -2.12 -18.72 -6.26
N THR A 34 -3.31 -19.32 -6.40
CA THR A 34 -4.58 -18.60 -6.30
C THR A 34 -4.75 -17.98 -4.90
N ASN A 35 -4.49 -18.74 -3.83
CA ASN A 35 -4.58 -18.22 -2.47
C ASN A 35 -3.57 -17.10 -2.21
N TYR A 36 -2.34 -17.24 -2.71
CA TYR A 36 -1.32 -16.20 -2.60
C TYR A 36 -1.77 -14.90 -3.30
N LEU A 37 -2.25 -15.01 -4.54
CA LEU A 37 -2.70 -13.86 -5.32
C LEU A 37 -3.92 -13.18 -4.67
N LEU A 38 -4.88 -13.96 -4.16
CA LEU A 38 -6.03 -13.42 -3.44
C LEU A 38 -5.61 -12.65 -2.20
N ASN A 39 -4.69 -13.20 -1.40
CA ASN A 39 -4.15 -12.50 -0.22
C ASN A 39 -3.42 -11.22 -0.62
N LEU A 40 -2.56 -11.27 -1.63
CA LEU A 40 -1.82 -10.10 -2.10
C LEU A 40 -2.76 -8.98 -2.55
N GLN A 41 -3.78 -9.31 -3.34
CA GLN A 41 -4.75 -8.32 -3.82
C GLN A 41 -5.60 -7.75 -2.68
N LEU A 42 -6.03 -8.59 -1.72
CA LEU A 42 -6.77 -8.11 -0.55
C LEU A 42 -5.94 -7.12 0.26
N THR A 43 -4.67 -7.46 0.57
CA THR A 43 -3.77 -6.55 1.29
C THR A 43 -3.53 -5.24 0.53
N GLN A 44 -3.42 -5.28 -0.81
CA GLN A 44 -3.29 -4.08 -1.62
C GLN A 44 -4.53 -3.19 -1.52
N MET A 45 -5.73 -3.77 -1.58
CA MET A 45 -6.98 -3.03 -1.44
C MET A 45 -7.12 -2.39 -0.04
N GLU A 46 -6.75 -3.12 1.01
CA GLU A 46 -6.75 -2.62 2.39
C GLU A 46 -5.74 -1.47 2.56
N ALA A 47 -4.54 -1.61 1.99
CA ALA A 47 -3.52 -0.55 2.03
C ALA A 47 -4.02 0.72 1.34
N ILE A 48 -4.63 0.60 0.16
CA ILE A 48 -5.20 1.76 -0.56
C ILE A 48 -6.31 2.40 0.27
N SER A 49 -7.27 1.63 0.77
CA SER A 49 -8.39 2.14 1.57
C SER A 49 -7.92 2.85 2.86
N THR A 50 -6.89 2.32 3.53
CA THR A 50 -6.32 2.96 4.72
C THR A 50 -5.55 4.24 4.39
N LEU A 51 -4.90 4.33 3.23
CA LEU A 51 -4.28 5.56 2.76
C LEU A 51 -5.34 6.61 2.41
N GLU A 52 -6.37 6.22 1.67
CA GLU A 52 -7.50 7.09 1.31
C GLU A 52 -8.21 7.64 2.54
N SER A 53 -8.44 6.83 3.57
CA SER A 53 -9.07 7.30 4.80
C SER A 53 -8.19 8.30 5.56
N LYS A 54 -6.87 8.06 5.61
CA LYS A 54 -5.90 8.99 6.22
C LYS A 54 -5.79 10.30 5.46
N LEU A 55 -5.84 10.25 4.14
CA LEU A 55 -5.81 11.42 3.26
C LEU A 55 -7.11 12.23 3.37
N SER A 56 -8.26 11.55 3.37
CA SER A 56 -9.58 12.18 3.52
C SER A 56 -9.72 12.92 4.87
N GLN A 57 -9.11 12.40 5.93
CA GLN A 57 -9.13 13.03 7.27
C GLN A 57 -8.11 14.16 7.47
N LYS A 58 -7.20 14.41 6.52
CA LYS A 58 -6.15 15.44 6.66
C LYS A 58 -6.21 16.39 5.48
N SER A 59 -6.74 17.60 5.70
CA SER A 59 -6.62 18.63 4.68
C SER A 59 -5.15 19.07 4.56
N ILE A 60 -4.66 19.24 3.33
CA ILE A 60 -3.31 19.78 3.07
C ILE A 60 -3.11 21.13 3.77
N GLN A 61 -4.18 21.92 3.89
CA GLN A 61 -4.18 23.20 4.60
C GLN A 61 -3.92 23.03 6.11
N GLU A 62 -4.58 22.07 6.77
CA GLU A 62 -4.31 21.78 8.19
C GLU A 62 -2.90 21.26 8.42
N LEU A 63 -2.38 20.43 7.51
CA LEU A 63 -0.99 19.96 7.60
C LEU A 63 -0.01 21.13 7.47
N ARG A 64 -0.24 22.04 6.53
CA ARG A 64 0.58 23.24 6.35
C ARG A 64 0.57 24.12 7.59
N VAL A 65 -0.62 24.43 8.13
CA VAL A 65 -0.77 25.21 9.37
C VAL A 65 -0.07 24.53 10.56
N ARG A 66 -0.12 23.20 10.63
CA ARG A 66 0.54 22.45 11.70
C ARG A 66 2.06 22.45 11.55
N VAL A 67 2.57 22.39 10.33
CA VAL A 67 4.01 22.50 10.03
C VAL A 67 4.50 23.91 10.35
N ASP A 68 3.81 24.95 9.88
CA ASP A 68 4.17 26.35 10.18
C ASP A 68 4.20 26.58 11.69
N ARG A 69 3.20 26.08 12.45
CA ARG A 69 3.19 26.18 13.92
C ARG A 69 4.35 25.43 14.60
N ILE A 70 4.86 24.36 14.00
CA ILE A 70 6.04 23.65 14.52
C ILE A 70 7.30 24.45 14.23
N LEU A 71 7.42 24.98 13.00
CA LEU A 71 8.55 25.79 12.57
C LEU A 71 8.63 27.12 13.35
N ASP A 72 7.49 27.75 13.66
CA ASP A 72 7.39 28.97 14.47
C ASP A 72 7.93 28.80 15.90
N LYS A 73 7.97 27.55 16.41
CA LYS A 73 8.52 27.26 17.74
C LYS A 73 10.05 27.14 17.74
N ILE A 74 10.68 27.10 16.56
CA ILE A 74 12.13 27.02 16.45
C ILE A 74 12.69 28.44 16.55
N PRO A 75 13.47 28.76 17.59
CA PRO A 75 14.06 30.08 17.72
C PRO A 75 15.07 30.32 16.60
N SER A 76 15.07 31.53 16.05
CA SER A 76 16.04 31.96 15.05
C SER A 76 17.46 31.81 15.61
N ARG A 77 18.29 31.04 14.91
CA ARG A 77 19.70 30.80 15.24
C ARG A 77 20.56 31.32 14.11
N ASP A 78 21.75 31.82 14.45
CA ASP A 78 22.79 32.04 13.45
C ASP A 78 23.16 30.70 12.80
N ILE A 79 22.70 30.55 11.56
CA ILE A 79 22.99 29.39 10.72
C ILE A 79 24.27 29.65 9.91
N PRO A 80 25.10 28.62 9.69
CA PRO A 80 26.28 28.74 8.85
C PRO A 80 25.93 29.15 7.42
N GLN A 81 26.85 29.84 6.73
CA GLN A 81 26.60 30.33 5.36
C GLN A 81 26.25 29.24 4.35
N TRP A 82 26.70 28.01 4.54
CA TRP A 82 26.41 26.89 3.62
C TRP A 82 24.97 26.37 3.72
N ASP A 83 24.21 26.78 4.75
CA ASP A 83 22.81 26.40 4.99
C ASP A 83 21.83 27.52 4.54
N LEU A 84 22.36 28.63 4.02
CA LEU A 84 21.56 29.68 3.38
C LEU A 84 21.16 29.20 1.98
N LYS A 85 19.85 29.19 1.72
CA LYS A 85 19.29 28.86 0.41
C LYS A 85 19.79 29.89 -0.61
N GLU A 86 20.64 29.50 -1.55
CA GLU A 86 20.94 30.33 -2.72
C GLU A 86 19.62 30.63 -3.43
N SER A 87 19.31 31.93 -3.54
CA SER A 87 18.18 32.44 -4.31
C SER A 87 18.49 32.43 -5.79
#